data_AF-A0A2N1NX93-F1
#
_entry.id   AF-A0A2N1NX93-F1
#
_cell.length_a   1.000
_cell.length_b   1.000
_cell.length_c   1.000
_cell.angle_alpha   90.00
_cell.angle_beta   90.00
_cell.angle_gamma   90.00
#
_symmetry.space_group_name_H-M   'P 1'
#
loop_
_entity.id
_entity.type
_entity.pdbx_description
1 polymer ?
#
loop_
_entity_poly.entity_id
_entity_poly.type
_entity_poly.pdbx_seq_one_letter_code
_entity_poly.pdbx_strand_id
1 'polypeptide(L)'
;MSSYSFQPTTTRRLPTYHSTHPGFHTRKQQILSSVNSSDTNSRIDKSPKGSVDDAIIPLIDLLNRHDDYVTTSSCSGRVSIYCAGKGIKRFLNNSNKNKTENANNYHNDVNEEIDNVKDEDELEVNENDVRHSMKGGGRWLYVTHSHIDLPKENNKEKLNEFLLKNIFGADCDNVILLTDQDSDPYNALQDDNRIVYFKFEPMILHVEARTLDAAKNLLTSAIDTGYRESGLLTTAKRHMVVIRSSLKLDTPIARLDSTNHKLYLFVDLSYLYLLVTLSNQKFDENSRRMKELYKKLEDHLFTGIGSGEDGITKCTKEIGKTWENKEERRERKRREGLARQIGLRKSGTLSDGNDGDVSTVDDESQGLDNA
;
A
#
# COMPACT_ATOMS: atom_id res chain seq x y z
N MET A 1 43.07 -43.06 34.68
CA MET A 1 41.60 -43.22 34.64
C MET A 1 40.94 -41.92 35.07
N SER A 2 40.40 -41.16 34.13
CA SER A 2 39.27 -40.24 34.35
C SER A 2 38.73 -39.86 32.98
N SER A 3 37.71 -40.58 32.53
CA SER A 3 36.99 -40.34 31.29
C SER A 3 35.93 -39.27 31.53
N TYR A 4 36.16 -38.04 31.04
CA TYR A 4 35.11 -37.02 31.00
C TYR A 4 34.12 -37.36 29.88
N SER A 5 32.89 -37.76 30.25
CA SER A 5 31.80 -37.91 29.30
C SER A 5 31.21 -36.53 28.99
N PHE A 6 31.31 -36.09 27.74
CA PHE A 6 30.51 -34.96 27.25
C PHE A 6 29.06 -35.44 27.05
N GLN A 7 28.15 -34.95 27.87
CA GLN A 7 26.71 -35.11 27.65
C GLN A 7 26.26 -34.08 26.60
N PRO A 8 25.57 -34.48 25.52
CA PRO A 8 25.06 -33.54 24.54
C PRO A 8 23.91 -32.72 25.15
N THR A 9 24.09 -31.40 25.20
CA THR A 9 23.06 -30.44 25.57
C THR A 9 21.94 -30.48 24.53
N THR A 10 20.88 -31.25 24.84
CA THR A 10 19.62 -31.17 24.10
C THR A 10 19.07 -29.76 24.29
N THR A 11 19.26 -28.91 23.29
CA THR A 11 18.63 -27.59 23.24
C THR A 11 17.15 -27.84 22.95
N ARG A 12 16.34 -28.03 23.99
CA ARG A 12 14.89 -28.10 23.90
C ARG A 12 14.41 -26.75 23.36
N ARG A 13 14.20 -26.64 22.05
CA ARG A 13 13.53 -25.47 21.46
C ARG A 13 12.16 -25.39 22.10
N LEU A 14 11.93 -24.33 22.87
CA LEU A 14 10.60 -23.99 23.37
C LEU A 14 9.68 -23.79 22.16
N PRO A 15 8.46 -24.33 22.16
CA PRO A 15 7.50 -24.04 21.11
C PRO A 15 7.25 -22.52 21.10
N THR A 16 7.50 -21.88 19.96
CA THR A 16 7.32 -20.43 19.79
C THR A 16 5.83 -20.11 19.66
N TYR A 17 5.10 -20.24 20.77
CA TYR A 17 3.76 -19.67 20.87
C TYR A 17 3.91 -18.15 20.99
N HIS A 18 3.82 -17.47 19.85
CA HIS A 18 3.73 -16.01 19.85
C HIS A 18 2.39 -15.60 20.43
N SER A 19 2.42 -14.81 21.51
CA SER A 19 1.23 -14.45 22.26
C SER A 19 0.25 -13.65 21.40
N THR A 20 -1.04 -14.01 21.49
CA THR A 20 -2.13 -13.23 20.92
C THR A 20 -2.11 -11.83 21.50
N HIS A 21 -2.23 -10.82 20.65
CA HIS A 21 -2.33 -9.45 21.08
C HIS A 21 -3.60 -9.23 21.92
N PRO A 22 -3.51 -8.60 23.11
CA PRO A 22 -4.66 -8.28 23.94
C PRO A 22 -5.79 -7.57 23.17
N GLY A 23 -7.01 -8.07 23.36
CA GLY A 23 -8.25 -7.51 22.80
C GLY A 23 -8.47 -7.74 21.30
N PHE A 24 -7.61 -8.50 20.61
CA PHE A 24 -7.78 -8.80 19.18
C PHE A 24 -9.16 -9.41 18.88
N HIS A 25 -9.55 -10.47 19.60
CA HIS A 25 -10.82 -11.17 19.35
C HIS A 25 -12.04 -10.25 19.53
N THR A 26 -12.04 -9.43 20.59
CA THR A 26 -13.11 -8.45 20.84
C THR A 26 -13.21 -7.44 19.71
N ARG A 27 -12.08 -6.88 19.25
CA ARG A 27 -12.06 -5.93 18.12
C ARG A 27 -12.48 -6.57 16.82
N LYS A 28 -12.02 -7.80 16.56
CA LYS A 28 -12.42 -8.56 15.37
C LYS A 28 -13.93 -8.79 15.36
N GLN A 29 -14.51 -9.24 16.47
CA GLN A 29 -15.96 -9.42 16.60
C GLN A 29 -16.72 -8.12 16.34
N GLN A 30 -16.28 -7.00 16.94
CA GLN A 30 -16.89 -5.67 16.72
C GLN A 30 -16.83 -5.22 15.26
N ILE A 31 -15.69 -5.43 14.59
CA ILE A 31 -15.54 -5.09 13.18
C ILE A 31 -16.43 -5.98 12.32
N LEU A 32 -16.41 -7.30 12.52
CA LEU A 32 -17.22 -8.22 11.74
C LEU A 32 -18.72 -8.02 11.96
N SER A 33 -19.17 -7.67 13.17
CA SER A 33 -20.57 -7.29 13.39
C SER A 33 -20.94 -6.03 12.60
N SER A 34 -20.03 -5.05 12.50
CA SER A 34 -20.28 -3.85 11.69
C SER A 34 -20.28 -4.12 10.18
N VAL A 35 -19.51 -5.12 9.72
CA VAL A 35 -19.42 -5.50 8.30
C VAL A 35 -20.56 -6.43 7.86
N ASN A 36 -21.00 -7.34 8.71
CA ASN A 36 -22.02 -8.38 8.41
C ASN A 36 -23.46 -7.97 8.74
N SER A 37 -23.69 -6.79 9.30
CA SER A 37 -25.06 -6.32 9.56
C SER A 37 -25.80 -6.12 8.23
N SER A 38 -26.83 -6.94 8.01
CA SER A 38 -27.66 -7.00 6.79
C SER A 38 -28.55 -5.77 6.57
N ASP A 39 -28.52 -4.78 7.47
CA ASP A 39 -29.21 -3.50 7.30
C ASP A 39 -28.40 -2.58 6.40
N THR A 40 -28.89 -2.38 5.18
CA THR A 40 -28.33 -1.47 4.16
C THR A 40 -28.13 -0.03 4.67
N ASN A 41 -28.88 0.40 5.69
CA ASN A 41 -28.74 1.72 6.34
C ASN A 41 -27.68 1.76 7.46
N SER A 42 -27.23 0.62 7.99
CA SER A 42 -26.17 0.54 9.01
C SER A 42 -24.78 0.27 8.42
N ARG A 43 -24.69 -0.11 7.14
CA ARG A 43 -23.45 -0.35 6.40
C ARG A 43 -22.80 0.97 5.96
N ILE A 44 -22.79 1.99 6.81
CA ILE A 44 -22.14 3.26 6.51
C ILE A 44 -20.64 3.03 6.66
N ASP A 45 -19.99 2.77 5.54
CA ASP A 45 -18.54 2.74 5.46
C ASP A 45 -17.98 4.10 5.88
N LYS A 46 -16.88 4.09 6.63
CA LYS A 46 -16.30 5.32 7.20
C LYS A 46 -15.50 6.13 6.19
N SER A 47 -15.35 5.66 4.96
CA SER A 47 -14.73 6.45 3.91
C SER A 47 -15.64 7.61 3.50
N PRO A 48 -15.08 8.67 2.90
CA PRO A 48 -15.88 9.77 2.34
C PRO A 48 -16.92 9.31 1.31
N LYS A 49 -16.70 8.15 0.66
CA LYS A 49 -17.63 7.56 -0.31
C LYS A 49 -18.89 6.97 0.38
N GLY A 50 -18.82 6.65 1.67
CA GLY A 50 -19.93 6.07 2.43
C GLY A 50 -20.26 4.63 2.08
N SER A 51 -19.50 4.00 1.16
CA SER A 51 -19.64 2.60 0.77
C SER A 51 -18.27 1.97 0.48
N VAL A 52 -18.17 0.66 0.69
CA VAL A 52 -16.98 -0.14 0.35
C VAL A 52 -16.94 -0.38 -1.16
N ASP A 53 -15.75 -0.29 -1.77
CA ASP A 53 -15.58 -0.58 -3.19
C ASP A 53 -15.78 -2.07 -3.51
N ASP A 54 -16.63 -2.39 -4.48
CA ASP A 54 -16.94 -3.78 -4.86
C ASP A 54 -15.70 -4.58 -5.25
N ALA A 55 -14.73 -3.94 -5.91
CA ALA A 55 -13.54 -4.61 -6.42
C ALA A 55 -12.63 -5.19 -5.32
N ILE A 56 -12.69 -4.68 -4.08
CA ILE A 56 -11.85 -5.15 -2.96
C ILE A 56 -12.59 -6.10 -2.01
N ILE A 57 -13.92 -6.22 -2.12
CA ILE A 57 -14.75 -7.09 -1.28
C ILE A 57 -14.20 -8.53 -1.21
N PRO A 58 -13.81 -9.19 -2.32
CA PRO A 58 -13.30 -10.56 -2.24
C PRO A 58 -12.09 -10.69 -1.31
N LEU A 59 -11.18 -9.72 -1.33
CA LEU A 59 -9.98 -9.73 -0.50
C LEU A 59 -10.31 -9.46 0.97
N ILE A 60 -11.26 -8.56 1.23
CA ILE A 60 -11.77 -8.28 2.58
C ILE A 60 -12.36 -9.56 3.18
N ASP A 61 -13.23 -10.24 2.44
CA ASP A 61 -13.88 -11.47 2.89
C ASP A 61 -12.88 -12.61 3.08
N LEU A 62 -11.89 -12.75 2.20
CA LEU A 62 -10.82 -13.74 2.34
C LEU A 62 -10.06 -13.55 3.66
N LEU A 63 -9.62 -12.33 3.97
CA LEU A 63 -8.84 -12.05 5.18
C LEU A 63 -9.69 -12.18 6.45
N ASN A 64 -10.93 -11.66 6.43
CA ASN A 64 -11.81 -11.69 7.58
C ASN A 64 -12.27 -13.11 7.96
N ARG A 65 -12.31 -14.03 7.00
CA ARG A 65 -12.56 -15.46 7.24
C ARG A 65 -11.41 -16.16 7.98
N HIS A 66 -10.19 -15.63 7.95
CA HIS A 66 -9.05 -16.23 8.62
C HIS A 66 -8.97 -15.80 10.08
N ASP A 67 -8.82 -16.73 11.03
CA ASP A 67 -8.85 -16.43 12.47
C ASP A 67 -7.85 -15.34 12.90
N ASP A 68 -6.67 -15.32 12.27
CA ASP A 68 -5.58 -14.40 12.63
C ASP A 68 -5.68 -12.98 12.08
N TYR A 69 -6.68 -12.66 11.24
CA TYR A 69 -6.75 -11.35 10.59
C TYR A 69 -8.13 -10.71 10.72
N VAL A 70 -8.14 -9.36 10.68
CA VAL A 70 -9.35 -8.56 10.44
C VAL A 70 -9.00 -7.27 9.70
N THR A 71 -9.76 -6.92 8.67
CA THR A 71 -9.58 -5.69 7.90
C THR A 71 -10.19 -4.49 8.64
N THR A 72 -9.47 -3.37 8.71
CA THR A 72 -9.93 -2.17 9.45
C THR A 72 -10.28 -0.99 8.55
N SER A 73 -9.71 -0.91 7.35
CA SER A 73 -10.06 0.03 6.29
C SER A 73 -9.45 -0.40 4.95
N SER A 74 -10.07 0.02 3.86
CA SER A 74 -9.76 -0.45 2.50
C SER A 74 -10.14 0.60 1.45
N CYS A 75 -9.43 0.60 0.32
CA CYS A 75 -9.81 1.28 -0.92
C CYS A 75 -9.31 0.44 -2.09
N SER A 76 -10.14 0.21 -3.12
CA SER A 76 -9.72 -0.60 -4.28
C SER A 76 -8.79 0.15 -5.23
N GLY A 77 -8.60 1.45 -5.03
CA GLY A 77 -7.87 2.35 -5.90
C GLY A 77 -8.81 3.38 -6.52
N ARG A 78 -8.29 4.58 -6.79
CA ARG A 78 -9.08 5.71 -7.28
C ARG A 78 -8.28 6.64 -8.19
N VAL A 79 -9.00 7.33 -9.07
CA VAL A 79 -8.55 8.58 -9.69
C VAL A 79 -9.22 9.73 -8.97
N SER A 80 -8.47 10.78 -8.69
CA SER A 80 -9.00 12.00 -8.10
C SER A 80 -8.39 13.26 -8.71
N ILE A 81 -9.21 14.30 -8.78
CA ILE A 81 -8.75 15.67 -8.98
C ILE A 81 -8.86 16.37 -7.65
N TYR A 82 -7.72 16.77 -7.10
CA TYR A 82 -7.62 17.28 -5.74
C TYR A 82 -7.08 18.70 -5.74
N CYS A 83 -7.89 19.64 -5.25
CA CYS A 83 -7.44 20.98 -4.93
C CYS A 83 -6.81 20.97 -3.53
N ALA A 84 -5.51 21.24 -3.45
CA ALA A 84 -4.81 21.37 -2.18
C ALA A 84 -5.38 22.54 -1.36
N GLY A 85 -5.39 22.39 -0.03
CA GLY A 85 -5.75 23.50 0.86
C GLY A 85 -4.65 24.56 0.91
N LYS A 86 -4.97 25.73 1.49
CA LYS A 86 -3.93 26.71 1.84
C LYS A 86 -2.98 26.01 2.81
N GLY A 87 -1.74 25.80 2.40
CA GLY A 87 -0.73 25.18 3.26
C GLY A 87 -0.72 25.90 4.61
N ILE A 88 -0.58 25.15 5.71
CA ILE A 88 -0.40 25.76 7.03
C ILE A 88 0.81 26.70 6.91
N LYS A 89 0.61 28.00 7.12
CA LYS A 89 1.64 29.06 7.22
C LYS A 89 2.61 28.78 8.38
N ARG A 90 3.38 27.70 8.31
CA ARG A 90 4.52 27.44 9.19
C ARG A 90 5.75 27.53 8.30
N PHE A 91 6.74 28.30 8.72
CA PHE A 91 8.07 28.50 8.11
C PHE A 91 8.35 29.78 7.29
N LEU A 92 7.66 30.89 7.52
CA LEU A 92 8.23 32.23 7.28
C LEU A 92 7.79 33.22 8.38
N ASN A 93 8.28 33.02 9.60
CA ASN A 93 8.35 34.09 10.62
C ASN A 93 9.37 33.72 11.70
N ASN A 94 10.57 33.35 11.28
CA ASN A 94 11.71 33.22 12.19
C ASN A 94 12.95 33.92 11.63
N SER A 95 12.76 35.17 11.23
CA SER A 95 13.83 36.13 10.97
C SER A 95 13.34 37.50 11.39
N ASN A 96 13.35 37.78 12.70
CA ASN A 96 13.57 39.10 13.31
C ASN A 96 13.14 39.09 14.79
N LYS A 97 13.96 38.45 15.64
CA LYS A 97 14.12 38.83 17.05
C LYS A 97 15.54 38.47 17.50
N ASN A 98 16.53 39.19 16.94
CA ASN A 98 17.85 39.30 17.56
C ASN A 98 17.90 40.66 18.28
N LYS A 99 18.03 40.60 19.61
CA LYS A 99 18.17 41.62 20.67
C LYS A 99 17.15 41.23 21.76
N THR A 100 17.51 40.77 22.96
CA THR A 100 18.69 41.03 23.80
C THR A 100 18.79 39.93 24.87
N GLU A 101 20.00 39.78 25.40
CA GLU A 101 20.48 38.84 26.42
C GLU A 101 19.64 38.80 27.72
N ASN A 102 19.42 37.61 28.30
CA ASN A 102 20.05 37.17 29.56
C ASN A 102 19.53 35.81 30.07
N ALA A 103 20.33 35.22 30.96
CA ALA A 103 20.43 33.81 31.30
C ALA A 103 19.37 33.24 32.26
N ASN A 104 19.40 31.90 32.33
CA ASN A 104 19.16 31.02 33.50
C ASN A 104 17.75 30.43 33.76
N ASN A 105 17.70 29.09 33.58
CA ASN A 105 17.38 28.04 34.57
C ASN A 105 15.96 27.42 34.71
N TYR A 106 16.02 26.09 34.98
CA TYR A 106 15.07 25.16 35.63
C TYR A 106 13.83 24.59 34.91
N HIS A 107 13.95 23.28 34.62
CA HIS A 107 13.11 22.14 35.06
C HIS A 107 11.61 22.30 35.41
N ASN A 108 10.84 21.42 34.74
CA ASN A 108 9.62 20.69 35.13
C ASN A 108 8.29 21.42 35.41
N ASP A 109 7.26 20.76 34.88
CA ASP A 109 5.91 20.55 35.44
C ASP A 109 4.71 21.37 34.92
N VAL A 110 3.87 20.59 34.21
CA VAL A 110 2.40 20.53 34.13
C VAL A 110 1.54 21.73 33.68
N ASN A 111 0.63 21.36 32.77
CA ASN A 111 -0.79 21.74 32.66
C ASN A 111 -1.23 22.57 31.44
N GLU A 112 -2.30 22.01 30.88
CA GLU A 112 -3.30 22.54 29.96
C GLU A 112 -3.55 24.03 30.12
N GLU A 113 -3.56 24.77 28.99
CA GLU A 113 -4.48 25.88 28.82
C GLU A 113 -5.04 25.88 27.39
N ILE A 114 -6.36 25.86 27.35
CA ILE A 114 -7.24 25.95 26.21
C ILE A 114 -7.33 27.44 25.85
N ASP A 115 -6.75 27.85 24.72
CA ASP A 115 -7.03 29.18 24.17
C ASP A 115 -8.03 29.08 23.02
N ASN A 116 -9.28 29.39 23.40
CA ASN A 116 -10.33 29.86 22.53
C ASN A 116 -9.90 31.16 21.83
N VAL A 117 -9.62 31.09 20.54
CA VAL A 117 -9.77 32.25 19.65
C VAL A 117 -10.90 31.94 18.68
N LYS A 118 -12.04 32.59 18.93
CA LYS A 118 -13.15 32.70 18.00
C LYS A 118 -12.72 33.66 16.90
N ASP A 119 -12.32 33.14 15.76
CA ASP A 119 -12.33 33.93 14.53
C ASP A 119 -13.72 33.80 13.90
N GLU A 120 -14.52 34.84 14.11
CA GLU A 120 -15.79 35.08 13.45
C GLU A 120 -15.52 35.47 11.99
N ASP A 121 -15.41 34.46 11.12
CA ASP A 121 -15.64 34.59 9.69
C ASP A 121 -16.53 33.40 9.26
N GLU A 122 -17.81 33.46 9.65
CA GLU A 122 -18.85 32.61 9.07
C GLU A 122 -19.08 33.04 7.61
N LEU A 123 -18.20 32.58 6.72
CA LEU A 123 -18.54 32.42 5.32
C LEU A 123 -19.56 31.28 5.25
N GLU A 124 -20.74 31.54 4.68
CA GLU A 124 -21.78 30.54 4.46
C GLU A 124 -21.22 29.33 3.71
N VAL A 125 -20.88 28.28 4.47
CA VAL A 125 -20.40 27.01 3.90
C VAL A 125 -21.61 26.22 3.48
N ASN A 126 -21.80 26.08 2.16
CA ASN A 126 -22.80 25.21 1.57
C ASN A 126 -22.65 23.80 2.15
N GLU A 127 -23.71 23.20 2.72
CA GLU A 127 -23.67 21.89 3.39
C GLU A 127 -23.12 20.76 2.51
N ASN A 128 -23.16 20.92 1.18
CA ASN A 128 -22.59 19.99 0.21
C ASN A 128 -21.04 19.99 0.18
N ASP A 129 -20.39 21.08 0.58
CA ASP A 129 -18.92 21.23 0.57
C ASP A 129 -18.25 20.55 1.76
N VAL A 130 -18.96 20.39 2.88
CA VAL A 130 -18.46 19.76 4.11
C VAL A 130 -18.12 18.28 3.89
N ARG A 131 -18.82 17.60 2.98
CA ARG A 131 -18.58 16.18 2.66
C ARG A 131 -17.30 15.94 1.83
N HIS A 132 -16.75 16.98 1.21
CA HIS A 132 -15.60 16.89 0.31
C HIS A 132 -14.32 17.54 0.87
N SER A 133 -14.42 18.17 2.05
CA SER A 133 -13.30 18.82 2.71
C SER A 133 -12.38 17.81 3.41
N MET A 134 -11.11 17.78 3.03
CA MET A 134 -10.08 16.92 3.59
C MET A 134 -9.29 17.62 4.71
N LYS A 135 -8.68 16.85 5.61
CA LYS A 135 -7.77 17.38 6.63
C LYS A 135 -6.69 18.25 5.97
N GLY A 136 -6.63 19.53 6.35
CA GLY A 136 -5.75 20.53 5.73
C GLY A 136 -6.43 21.49 4.74
N GLY A 137 -7.76 21.45 4.62
CA GLY A 137 -8.54 22.46 3.89
C GLY A 137 -8.55 22.31 2.36
N GLY A 138 -8.11 21.15 1.85
CA GLY A 138 -8.23 20.80 0.44
C GLY A 138 -9.56 20.11 0.13
N ARG A 139 -9.97 20.11 -1.14
CA ARG A 139 -11.23 19.49 -1.60
C ARG A 139 -11.02 18.62 -2.83
N TRP A 140 -11.82 17.58 -2.98
CA TRP A 140 -11.94 16.84 -4.24
C TRP A 140 -12.84 17.60 -5.22
N LEU A 141 -12.34 17.80 -6.44
CA LEU A 141 -13.14 18.28 -7.58
C LEU A 141 -13.80 17.10 -8.31
N TYR A 142 -13.12 15.96 -8.30
CA TYR A 142 -13.58 14.72 -8.95
C TYR A 142 -12.96 13.51 -8.27
N VAL A 143 -13.73 12.43 -8.14
CA VAL A 143 -13.26 11.11 -7.68
C VAL A 143 -13.99 10.00 -8.42
N THR A 144 -13.25 8.99 -8.85
CA THR A 144 -13.79 7.71 -9.32
C THR A 144 -12.97 6.55 -8.79
N HIS A 145 -13.61 5.41 -8.55
CA HIS A 145 -12.98 4.15 -8.13
C HIS A 145 -12.92 3.12 -9.27
N SER A 146 -13.25 3.56 -10.48
CA SER A 146 -13.35 2.73 -11.68
C SER A 146 -12.70 3.44 -12.87
N HIS A 147 -12.56 2.71 -13.98
CA HIS A 147 -12.13 3.28 -15.25
C HIS A 147 -12.95 4.52 -15.63
N ILE A 148 -12.27 5.44 -16.31
CA ILE A 148 -12.90 6.58 -16.96
C ILE A 148 -13.20 6.17 -18.41
N ASP A 149 -14.48 6.08 -18.76
CA ASP A 149 -14.94 5.62 -20.07
C ASP A 149 -14.74 6.69 -21.15
N LEU A 150 -13.55 6.71 -21.75
CA LEU A 150 -13.21 7.64 -22.83
C LEU A 150 -14.12 7.44 -24.05
N PRO A 151 -14.57 8.52 -24.72
CA PRO A 151 -15.34 8.44 -25.96
C PRO A 151 -14.60 7.62 -27.02
N LYS A 152 -15.31 6.67 -27.65
CA LYS A 152 -14.73 5.81 -28.70
C LYS A 152 -14.66 6.48 -30.07
N GLU A 153 -15.43 7.55 -30.27
CA GLU A 153 -15.45 8.30 -31.52
C GLU A 153 -14.18 9.15 -31.67
N ASN A 154 -13.58 9.15 -32.86
CA ASN A 154 -12.40 9.95 -33.17
C ASN A 154 -12.76 11.42 -33.46
N ASN A 155 -13.54 12.03 -32.57
CA ASN A 155 -13.92 13.44 -32.64
C ASN A 155 -13.23 14.21 -31.49
N LYS A 156 -12.28 15.08 -31.86
CA LYS A 156 -11.47 15.85 -30.91
C LYS A 156 -12.30 16.82 -30.08
N GLU A 157 -13.33 17.44 -30.64
CA GLU A 157 -14.19 18.39 -29.93
C GLU A 157 -15.02 17.69 -28.85
N LYS A 158 -15.65 16.56 -29.20
CA LYS A 158 -16.39 15.73 -28.24
C LYS A 158 -15.49 15.19 -27.13
N LEU A 159 -14.26 14.79 -27.46
CA LEU A 159 -13.28 14.35 -26.47
C LEU A 159 -12.91 15.48 -25.51
N ASN A 160 -12.64 16.67 -26.03
CA ASN A 160 -12.30 17.84 -25.22
C ASN A 160 -13.45 18.23 -24.27
N GLU A 161 -14.68 18.27 -24.79
CA GLU A 161 -15.88 18.53 -23.99
C GLU A 161 -16.05 17.46 -22.90
N PHE A 162 -15.88 16.17 -23.26
CA PHE A 162 -15.95 15.07 -22.32
C PHE A 162 -14.92 15.20 -21.19
N LEU A 163 -13.67 15.52 -21.53
CA LEU A 163 -12.59 15.67 -20.54
C LEU A 163 -12.91 16.81 -19.58
N LEU A 164 -13.28 17.98 -20.09
CA LEU A 164 -13.60 19.13 -19.24
C LEU A 164 -14.80 18.84 -18.32
N LYS A 165 -15.88 18.29 -18.88
CA LYS A 165 -17.10 18.01 -18.15
C LYS A 165 -16.95 16.88 -17.13
N ASN A 166 -16.22 15.82 -17.45
CA ASN A 166 -16.01 14.72 -16.49
C ASN A 166 -15.02 15.08 -15.39
N ILE A 167 -13.90 15.72 -15.75
CA ILE A 167 -12.80 15.97 -14.80
C ILE A 167 -13.12 17.14 -13.87
N PHE A 168 -13.78 18.19 -14.38
CA PHE A 168 -14.06 19.39 -13.61
C PHE A 168 -15.54 19.56 -13.25
N GLY A 169 -16.45 18.74 -13.80
CA GLY A 169 -17.85 18.71 -13.38
C GLY A 169 -18.53 20.08 -13.49
N ALA A 170 -19.11 20.54 -12.38
CA ALA A 170 -19.75 21.85 -12.30
C ALA A 170 -18.76 23.03 -12.43
N ASP A 171 -17.47 22.80 -12.19
CA ASP A 171 -16.43 23.81 -12.33
C ASP A 171 -15.94 23.94 -13.79
N CYS A 172 -16.53 23.23 -14.77
CA CYS A 172 -16.08 23.25 -16.16
C CYS A 172 -16.10 24.66 -16.79
N ASP A 173 -17.12 25.46 -16.49
CA ASP A 173 -17.26 26.83 -17.02
C ASP A 173 -16.27 27.82 -16.38
N ASN A 174 -15.57 27.38 -15.32
CA ASN A 174 -14.54 28.13 -14.63
C ASN A 174 -13.13 27.77 -15.10
N VAL A 175 -12.99 26.80 -16.00
CA VAL A 175 -11.71 26.36 -16.55
C VAL A 175 -11.20 27.35 -17.61
N ILE A 176 -9.97 27.83 -17.40
CA ILE A 176 -9.22 28.68 -18.32
C ILE A 176 -8.00 27.89 -18.81
N LEU A 177 -7.89 27.72 -20.13
CA LEU A 177 -6.72 27.14 -20.78
C LEU A 177 -5.70 28.25 -21.02
N LEU A 178 -4.55 28.19 -20.35
CA LEU A 178 -3.46 29.13 -20.59
C LEU A 178 -2.90 28.90 -22.01
N THR A 179 -2.79 29.98 -22.77
CA THR A 179 -2.16 30.01 -24.08
C THR A 179 -0.84 30.78 -24.01
N ASP A 180 0.04 30.62 -25.01
CA ASP A 180 1.32 31.35 -25.07
C ASP A 180 1.16 32.89 -25.05
N GLN A 181 -0.06 33.41 -25.26
CA GLN A 181 -0.40 34.83 -25.22
C GLN A 181 -0.77 35.34 -23.82
N ASP A 182 -1.05 34.42 -22.88
CA ASP A 182 -1.40 34.75 -21.50
C ASP A 182 -0.12 35.00 -20.70
N SER A 183 0.37 36.24 -20.77
CA SER A 183 1.58 36.71 -20.10
C SER A 183 1.42 36.87 -18.57
N ASP A 184 0.75 35.95 -17.90
CA ASP A 184 0.72 35.92 -16.44
C ASP A 184 1.84 34.97 -15.96
N PRO A 185 3.05 35.48 -15.65
CA PRO A 185 4.10 34.65 -15.12
C PRO A 185 3.61 34.11 -13.79
N TYR A 186 3.24 32.82 -13.77
CA TYR A 186 2.79 32.12 -12.58
C TYR A 186 3.63 32.54 -11.37
N ASN A 187 3.09 33.44 -10.55
CA ASN A 187 3.81 33.96 -9.42
C ASN A 187 3.54 33.00 -8.28
N ALA A 188 4.34 31.94 -8.20
CA ALA A 188 4.28 30.90 -7.17
C ALA A 188 4.31 31.48 -5.73
N LEU A 189 4.69 32.77 -5.59
CA LEU A 189 4.78 33.52 -4.35
C LEU A 189 3.46 34.22 -3.95
N GLN A 190 2.40 34.19 -4.78
CA GLN A 190 1.09 34.64 -4.33
C GLN A 190 0.47 33.57 -3.42
N ASP A 191 0.48 33.88 -2.11
CA ASP A 191 0.12 33.00 -0.99
C ASP A 191 -1.31 32.41 -1.03
N ASP A 192 -2.20 32.92 -1.89
CA ASP A 192 -3.62 32.52 -1.94
C ASP A 192 -3.96 31.52 -3.06
N ASN A 193 -2.97 31.14 -3.87
CA ASN A 193 -3.16 30.22 -4.98
C ASN A 193 -3.12 28.76 -4.54
N ARG A 194 -4.16 27.99 -4.90
CA ARG A 194 -4.26 26.57 -4.55
C ARG A 194 -3.94 25.72 -5.76
N ILE A 195 -3.06 24.73 -5.60
CA ILE A 195 -2.69 23.82 -6.68
C ILE A 195 -3.67 22.67 -6.77
N VAL A 196 -4.08 22.36 -7.99
CA VAL A 196 -4.96 21.25 -8.34
C VAL A 196 -4.12 20.13 -8.94
N TYR A 197 -4.27 18.94 -8.39
CA TYR A 197 -3.53 17.75 -8.75
C TYR A 197 -4.45 16.72 -9.40
N PHE A 198 -3.97 16.10 -10.47
CA PHE A 198 -4.49 14.85 -10.97
C PHE A 198 -3.76 13.70 -10.28
N LYS A 199 -4.50 12.80 -9.64
CA LYS A 199 -3.93 11.68 -8.89
C LYS A 199 -4.55 10.35 -9.28
N PHE A 200 -3.72 9.33 -9.40
CA PHE A 200 -4.11 7.93 -9.30
C PHE A 200 -3.49 7.35 -8.03
N GLU A 201 -4.33 6.80 -7.16
CA GLU A 201 -3.91 6.13 -5.94
C GLU A 201 -4.34 4.66 -6.04
N PRO A 202 -3.41 3.69 -5.94
CA PRO A 202 -3.74 2.27 -6.08
C PRO A 202 -4.48 1.75 -4.84
N MET A 203 -4.78 0.45 -4.87
CA MET A 203 -5.36 -0.24 -3.73
C MET A 203 -4.52 -0.04 -2.45
N ILE A 204 -5.23 0.20 -1.34
CA ILE A 204 -4.67 0.23 0.01
C ILE A 204 -5.55 -0.60 0.95
N LEU A 205 -4.90 -1.37 1.82
CA LEU A 205 -5.59 -2.20 2.80
C LEU A 205 -4.89 -2.14 4.16
N HIS A 206 -5.66 -1.90 5.22
CA HIS A 206 -5.20 -1.98 6.59
C HIS A 206 -5.77 -3.24 7.24
N VAL A 207 -4.89 -4.09 7.75
CA VAL A 207 -5.24 -5.39 8.35
C VAL A 207 -4.63 -5.46 9.75
N GLU A 208 -5.47 -5.73 10.74
CA GLU A 208 -5.02 -6.07 12.09
C GLU A 208 -4.75 -7.57 12.16
N ALA A 209 -3.60 -7.96 12.72
CA ALA A 209 -3.20 -9.35 12.90
C ALA A 209 -3.21 -9.76 14.37
N ARG A 210 -3.59 -11.02 14.64
CA ARG A 210 -3.67 -11.59 16.00
C ARG A 210 -2.32 -11.67 16.68
N THR A 211 -1.29 -12.08 15.94
CA THR A 211 0.07 -12.28 16.44
C THR A 211 1.07 -11.55 15.54
N LEU A 212 2.26 -11.30 16.07
CA LEU A 212 3.36 -10.73 15.27
C LEU A 212 3.73 -11.62 14.08
N ASP A 213 3.66 -12.93 14.24
CA ASP A 213 3.99 -13.89 13.19
C ASP A 213 2.95 -13.91 12.07
N ALA A 214 1.67 -13.87 12.40
CA ALA A 214 0.62 -13.68 11.41
C ALA A 214 0.85 -12.37 10.64
N ALA A 215 1.19 -11.29 11.35
CA ALA A 215 1.49 -10.01 10.72
C ALA A 215 2.68 -10.09 9.73
N LYS A 216 3.75 -10.78 10.10
CA LYS A 216 4.92 -11.02 9.24
C LYS A 216 4.55 -11.86 8.02
N ASN A 217 3.80 -12.96 8.21
CA ASN A 217 3.39 -13.85 7.12
C ASN A 217 2.53 -13.12 6.08
N LEU A 218 1.60 -12.29 6.54
CA LEU A 218 0.78 -11.44 5.67
C LEU A 218 1.63 -10.41 4.93
N LEU A 219 2.55 -9.73 5.62
CA LEU A 219 3.45 -8.74 5.02
C LEU A 219 4.34 -9.38 3.95
N THR A 220 4.94 -10.54 4.23
CA THR A 220 5.76 -11.27 3.25
C THR A 220 4.95 -11.65 2.02
N SER A 221 3.72 -12.15 2.21
CA SER A 221 2.84 -12.49 1.09
C SER A 221 2.49 -11.27 0.23
N ALA A 222 2.31 -10.10 0.83
CA ALA A 222 2.07 -8.85 0.11
C ALA A 222 3.31 -8.36 -0.67
N ILE A 223 4.50 -8.42 -0.06
CA ILE A 223 5.76 -8.04 -0.73
C ILE A 223 6.03 -8.96 -1.93
N ASP A 224 5.81 -10.27 -1.78
CA ASP A 224 5.97 -11.27 -2.82
C ASP A 224 5.08 -11.02 -4.05
N THR A 225 3.91 -10.40 -3.86
CA THR A 225 2.98 -10.03 -4.94
C THR A 225 3.15 -8.59 -5.44
N GLY A 226 4.24 -7.93 -5.06
CA GLY A 226 4.63 -6.62 -5.61
C GLY A 226 4.19 -5.41 -4.78
N TYR A 227 3.58 -5.59 -3.61
CA TYR A 227 3.23 -4.52 -2.68
C TYR A 227 4.44 -4.15 -1.80
N ARG A 228 5.53 -3.70 -2.44
CA ARG A 228 6.83 -3.44 -1.77
C ARG A 228 6.83 -2.25 -0.80
N GLU A 229 5.84 -1.37 -0.88
CA GLU A 229 5.66 -0.24 0.05
C GLU A 229 4.81 -0.62 1.28
N SER A 230 4.47 -1.89 1.41
CA SER A 230 3.75 -2.40 2.57
C SER A 230 4.60 -2.30 3.83
N GLY A 231 3.93 -2.08 4.97
CA GLY A 231 4.59 -1.88 6.25
C GLY A 231 3.89 -2.62 7.39
N LEU A 232 4.63 -2.84 8.47
CA LEU A 232 4.13 -3.39 9.72
C LEU A 232 4.32 -2.36 10.83
N LEU A 233 3.22 -1.93 11.43
CA LEU A 233 3.21 -1.09 12.63
C LEU A 233 2.78 -1.95 13.82
N THR A 234 3.71 -2.23 14.72
CA THR A 234 3.41 -2.91 15.99
C THR A 234 3.35 -1.88 17.12
N THR A 235 2.25 -1.89 17.86
CA THR A 235 2.02 -1.03 19.03
C THR A 235 1.61 -1.89 20.21
N ALA A 236 1.54 -1.31 21.41
CA ALA A 236 0.97 -1.98 22.59
C ALA A 236 -0.52 -2.33 22.46
N LYS A 237 -1.21 -1.83 21.42
CA LYS A 237 -2.65 -2.08 21.19
C LYS A 237 -2.91 -3.06 20.05
N ARG A 238 -2.06 -3.12 19.02
CA ARG A 238 -2.33 -3.84 17.76
C ARG A 238 -1.04 -4.14 16.98
N HIS A 239 -1.07 -5.24 16.22
CA HIS A 239 -0.19 -5.45 15.06
C HIS A 239 -0.95 -5.07 13.79
N MET A 240 -0.54 -3.99 13.13
CA MET A 240 -1.18 -3.46 11.93
C MET A 240 -0.29 -3.68 10.71
N VAL A 241 -0.78 -4.46 9.76
CA VAL A 241 -0.19 -4.58 8.43
C VAL A 241 -0.88 -3.60 7.48
N VAL A 242 -0.08 -2.79 6.80
CA VAL A 242 -0.54 -1.81 5.83
C VAL A 242 -0.05 -2.25 4.45
N ILE A 243 -0.96 -2.69 3.58
CA ILE A 243 -0.64 -3.17 2.23
C ILE A 243 -0.78 -2.01 1.26
N ARG A 244 0.34 -1.66 0.59
CA ARG A 244 0.42 -0.51 -0.33
C ARG A 244 1.30 -0.79 -1.54
N SER A 245 0.98 -0.12 -2.64
CA SER A 245 1.65 -0.25 -3.93
C SER A 245 2.25 1.09 -4.37
N SER A 246 3.37 1.02 -5.09
CA SER A 246 4.03 2.18 -5.70
C SER A 246 3.36 2.64 -7.01
N LEU A 247 2.25 2.01 -7.42
CA LEU A 247 1.52 2.27 -8.66
C LEU A 247 0.72 3.59 -8.61
N LYS A 248 1.34 4.69 -8.18
CA LYS A 248 0.71 6.01 -8.06
C LYS A 248 0.92 6.86 -9.32
N LEU A 249 0.10 7.90 -9.46
CA LEU A 249 0.28 9.05 -10.35
C LEU A 249 -0.07 10.29 -9.52
N ASP A 250 0.75 11.33 -9.58
CA ASP A 250 0.54 12.55 -8.81
C ASP A 250 1.14 13.73 -9.59
N THR A 251 0.29 14.50 -10.28
CA THR A 251 0.73 15.53 -11.23
C THR A 251 -0.07 16.82 -11.03
N PRO A 252 0.57 17.98 -10.86
CA PRO A 252 -0.14 19.26 -10.86
C PRO A 252 -0.68 19.54 -12.26
N ILE A 253 -1.95 19.95 -12.36
CA ILE A 253 -2.61 20.21 -13.64
C ILE A 253 -3.19 21.62 -13.75
N ALA A 254 -3.50 22.27 -12.61
CA ALA A 254 -4.10 23.59 -12.62
C ALA A 254 -3.82 24.35 -11.32
N ARG A 255 -4.12 25.65 -11.35
CA ARG A 255 -4.22 26.55 -10.20
C ARG A 255 -5.67 26.99 -10.03
N LEU A 256 -6.20 26.89 -8.82
CA LEU A 256 -7.42 27.56 -8.43
C LEU A 256 -7.06 28.94 -7.86
N ASP A 257 -7.55 29.98 -8.51
CA ASP A 257 -7.49 31.33 -8.01
C ASP A 257 -8.64 31.56 -7.01
N SER A 258 -8.29 31.87 -5.77
CA SER A 258 -9.27 32.03 -4.70
C SER A 258 -10.11 33.31 -4.84
N THR A 259 -9.68 34.30 -5.64
CA THR A 259 -10.35 35.60 -5.74
C THR A 259 -11.48 35.62 -6.77
N ASN A 260 -11.29 34.97 -7.91
CA ASN A 260 -12.26 34.92 -9.01
C ASN A 260 -12.86 33.52 -9.23
N HIS A 261 -12.45 32.54 -8.41
CA HIS A 261 -12.86 31.13 -8.49
C HIS A 261 -12.61 30.47 -9.85
N LYS A 262 -11.61 30.94 -10.62
CA LYS A 262 -11.21 30.35 -11.90
C LYS A 262 -10.10 29.32 -11.75
N LEU A 263 -10.16 28.30 -12.59
CA LEU A 263 -9.21 27.19 -12.68
C LEU A 263 -8.31 27.39 -13.89
N TYR A 264 -7.07 27.80 -13.66
CA TYR A 264 -6.08 28.02 -14.71
C TYR A 264 -5.26 26.74 -14.93
N LEU A 265 -5.44 26.09 -16.07
CA LEU A 265 -4.73 24.85 -16.41
C LEU A 265 -3.30 25.15 -16.84
N PHE A 266 -2.34 24.41 -16.30
CA PHE A 266 -0.94 24.41 -16.74
C PHE A 266 -0.71 23.51 -17.96
N VAL A 267 -1.70 22.68 -18.28
CA VAL A 267 -1.59 21.58 -19.22
C VAL A 267 -2.68 21.69 -20.28
N ASP A 268 -2.35 21.27 -21.51
CA ASP A 268 -3.34 21.16 -22.56
C ASP A 268 -4.25 19.91 -22.38
N LEU A 269 -5.33 19.86 -23.17
CA LEU A 269 -6.29 18.77 -23.11
C LEU A 269 -5.72 17.43 -23.62
N SER A 270 -4.69 17.44 -24.47
CA SER A 270 -4.01 16.23 -24.92
C SER A 270 -3.21 15.59 -23.78
N TYR A 271 -2.61 16.40 -22.92
CA TYR A 271 -1.96 15.93 -21.71
C TYR A 271 -2.96 15.34 -20.70
N LEU A 272 -4.13 16.00 -20.50
CA LEU A 272 -5.19 15.41 -19.67
C LEU A 272 -5.67 14.06 -20.22
N TYR A 273 -5.84 13.94 -21.54
CA TYR A 273 -6.17 12.67 -22.19
C TYR A 273 -5.11 11.59 -21.90
N LEU A 274 -3.82 11.94 -21.96
CA LEU A 274 -2.72 11.05 -21.60
C LEU A 274 -2.83 10.61 -20.13
N LEU A 275 -3.07 11.52 -19.19
CA LEU A 275 -3.20 11.19 -17.76
C LEU A 275 -4.37 10.23 -17.49
N VAL A 276 -5.52 10.45 -18.15
CA VAL A 276 -6.67 9.53 -18.05
C VAL A 276 -6.33 8.17 -18.61
N THR A 277 -5.67 8.12 -19.78
CA THR A 277 -5.23 6.87 -20.41
C THR A 277 -4.27 6.09 -19.50
N LEU A 278 -3.25 6.76 -18.95
CA LEU A 278 -2.30 6.18 -18.00
C LEU A 278 -2.99 5.70 -16.72
N SER A 279 -4.02 6.41 -16.26
CA SER A 279 -4.77 6.02 -15.07
C SER A 279 -5.62 4.78 -15.29
N ASN A 280 -6.27 4.65 -16.45
CA ASN A 280 -6.96 3.44 -16.85
C ASN A 280 -5.99 2.24 -16.93
N GLN A 281 -4.81 2.41 -17.53
CA GLN A 281 -3.77 1.37 -17.52
C GLN A 281 -3.32 0.99 -16.09
N LYS A 282 -3.24 1.97 -15.18
CA LYS A 282 -2.95 1.71 -13.77
C LYS A 282 -4.10 0.99 -13.06
N PHE A 283 -5.36 1.24 -13.39
CA PHE A 283 -6.49 0.45 -12.89
C PHE A 283 -6.41 -1.01 -13.33
N ASP A 284 -6.06 -1.28 -14.59
CA ASP A 284 -5.85 -2.64 -15.10
C ASP A 284 -4.74 -3.36 -14.32
N GLU A 285 -3.58 -2.73 -14.18
CA GLU A 285 -2.44 -3.28 -13.44
C GLU A 285 -2.75 -3.45 -11.94
N ASN A 286 -3.45 -2.50 -11.33
CA ASN A 286 -3.91 -2.58 -9.94
C ASN A 286 -4.85 -3.77 -9.75
N SER A 287 -5.80 -3.97 -10.67
CA SER A 287 -6.73 -5.11 -10.67
C SER A 287 -6.00 -6.44 -10.84
N ARG A 288 -4.99 -6.49 -11.71
CA ARG A 288 -4.13 -7.68 -11.87
C ARG A 288 -3.40 -8.02 -10.57
N ARG A 289 -2.75 -7.04 -9.92
CA ARG A 289 -2.04 -7.25 -8.65
C ARG A 289 -2.97 -7.65 -7.50
N MET A 290 -4.17 -7.08 -7.44
CA MET A 290 -5.17 -7.49 -6.44
C MET A 290 -5.56 -8.96 -6.60
N LYS A 291 -5.75 -9.43 -7.84
CA LYS A 291 -6.04 -10.85 -8.12
C LYS A 291 -4.87 -11.76 -7.74
N GLU A 292 -3.63 -11.34 -8.01
CA GLU A 292 -2.43 -12.09 -7.62
C GLU A 292 -2.26 -12.17 -6.12
N LEU A 293 -2.48 -11.06 -5.41
CA LEU A 293 -2.49 -11.02 -3.95
C LEU A 293 -3.57 -11.95 -3.38
N TYR A 294 -4.80 -11.87 -3.91
CA TYR A 294 -5.89 -12.74 -3.49
C TYR A 294 -5.48 -14.22 -3.61
N LYS A 295 -5.01 -14.63 -4.79
CA LYS A 295 -4.60 -16.02 -5.05
C LYS A 295 -3.47 -16.46 -4.12
N LYS A 296 -2.44 -15.63 -3.95
CA LYS A 296 -1.31 -15.93 -3.06
C LYS A 296 -1.77 -16.12 -1.61
N LEU A 297 -2.67 -15.27 -1.13
CA LEU A 297 -3.21 -15.36 0.22
C LEU A 297 -4.15 -16.54 0.39
N GLU A 298 -4.98 -16.85 -0.60
CA GLU A 298 -5.81 -18.05 -0.61
C GLU A 298 -4.94 -19.31 -0.54
N ASP A 299 -3.91 -19.39 -1.37
CA ASP A 299 -2.96 -20.49 -1.36
C ASP A 299 -2.21 -20.59 -0.02
N HIS A 300 -1.57 -19.51 0.46
CA HIS A 300 -0.76 -19.55 1.67
C HIS A 300 -1.56 -19.73 2.96
N LEU A 301 -2.67 -19.00 3.11
CA LEU A 301 -3.44 -19.00 4.35
C LEU A 301 -4.46 -20.16 4.39
N PHE A 302 -5.02 -20.57 3.24
CA PHE A 302 -6.13 -21.50 3.19
C PHE A 302 -5.80 -22.89 2.61
N THR A 303 -4.78 -23.07 1.76
CA THR A 303 -4.54 -24.40 1.12
C THR A 303 -3.53 -25.33 1.82
N GLY A 304 -3.15 -25.05 3.07
CA GLY A 304 -2.50 -26.04 3.94
C GLY A 304 -1.00 -26.23 3.75
N ILE A 305 -0.31 -25.32 3.05
CA ILE A 305 1.15 -25.36 2.91
C ILE A 305 1.87 -24.38 3.87
N GLY A 306 1.15 -23.58 4.66
CA GLY A 306 1.82 -22.72 5.64
C GLY A 306 0.93 -22.07 6.69
N SER A 307 0.84 -22.70 7.86
CA SER A 307 1.05 -22.05 9.16
C SER A 307 0.75 -23.04 10.30
N GLY A 308 1.80 -23.56 10.94
CA GLY A 308 1.74 -24.25 12.24
C GLY A 308 1.91 -25.77 12.20
N GLU A 309 2.78 -26.28 13.08
CA GLU A 309 2.77 -27.69 13.54
C GLU A 309 1.51 -28.01 14.37
N ASP A 310 0.69 -27.01 14.68
CA ASP A 310 -0.52 -27.17 15.47
C ASP A 310 -1.72 -27.36 14.56
N GLY A 311 -2.02 -28.63 14.28
CA GLY A 311 -3.24 -29.04 13.62
C GLY A 311 -4.48 -28.52 14.34
N ILE A 312 -5.17 -27.57 13.70
CA ILE A 312 -6.62 -27.44 13.81
C ILE A 312 -7.18 -27.48 12.38
N THR A 313 -8.09 -28.41 12.23
CA THR A 313 -8.60 -29.07 11.03
C THR A 313 -9.12 -28.11 9.96
N LYS A 314 -8.65 -28.25 8.72
CA LYS A 314 -9.36 -27.74 7.55
C LYS A 314 -10.31 -28.79 7.00
N CYS A 315 -11.51 -28.33 6.67
CA CYS A 315 -12.50 -29.01 5.84
C CYS A 315 -11.82 -29.71 4.65
N THR A 316 -12.20 -30.96 4.51
CA THR A 316 -11.75 -31.92 3.52
C THR A 316 -12.00 -31.44 2.10
N LYS A 317 -10.96 -31.50 1.25
CA LYS A 317 -11.11 -32.10 -0.09
C LYS A 317 -9.77 -32.60 -0.64
N GLU A 318 -9.83 -33.89 -0.98
CA GLU A 318 -9.01 -34.65 -1.94
C GLU A 318 -7.62 -35.16 -1.51
N ILE A 319 -7.67 -36.43 -1.08
CA ILE A 319 -6.60 -37.38 -0.80
C ILE A 319 -5.86 -37.72 -2.11
N GLY A 320 -4.53 -37.74 -2.08
CA GLY A 320 -3.77 -38.56 -3.04
C GLY A 320 -2.46 -38.03 -3.64
N LYS A 321 -1.90 -36.90 -3.19
CA LYS A 321 -0.54 -36.50 -3.63
C LYS A 321 0.39 -36.33 -2.44
N THR A 322 1.25 -37.34 -2.23
CA THR A 322 2.43 -37.23 -1.39
C THR A 322 3.39 -36.23 -2.01
N TRP A 323 3.65 -35.13 -1.30
CA TRP A 323 4.58 -34.09 -1.74
C TRP A 323 6.01 -34.46 -1.34
N GLU A 324 6.93 -34.37 -2.31
CA GLU A 324 8.38 -34.50 -2.14
C GLU A 324 8.88 -33.56 -1.02
N ASN A 325 9.65 -34.09 -0.05
CA ASN A 325 10.17 -33.31 1.08
C ASN A 325 11.20 -32.26 0.58
N LYS A 326 11.51 -31.25 1.39
CA LYS A 326 12.44 -30.15 1.09
C LYS A 326 13.83 -30.65 0.67
N GLU A 327 14.28 -31.75 1.25
CA GLU A 327 15.58 -32.37 0.95
C GLU A 327 15.57 -33.09 -0.40
N GLU A 328 14.55 -33.91 -0.65
CA GLU A 328 14.32 -34.57 -1.93
C GLU A 328 14.19 -33.55 -3.08
N ARG A 329 13.44 -32.46 -2.85
CA ARG A 329 13.28 -31.35 -3.81
C ARG A 329 14.60 -30.63 -4.11
N ARG A 330 15.49 -30.52 -3.12
CA ARG A 330 16.83 -29.92 -3.29
C ARG A 330 17.71 -30.85 -4.11
N GLU A 331 17.65 -32.15 -3.84
CA GLU A 331 18.43 -33.17 -4.52
C GLU A 331 17.99 -33.37 -5.98
N ARG A 332 16.68 -33.35 -6.23
CA ARG A 332 16.13 -33.35 -7.59
C ARG A 332 16.56 -32.12 -8.39
N LYS A 333 16.47 -30.91 -7.82
CA LYS A 333 16.96 -29.69 -8.48
C LYS A 333 18.46 -29.72 -8.74
N ARG A 334 19.24 -30.33 -7.85
CA ARG A 334 20.69 -30.52 -8.04
C ARG A 334 20.96 -31.47 -9.21
N ARG A 335 20.23 -32.59 -9.27
CA ARG A 335 20.34 -33.60 -10.32
C ARG A 335 19.90 -33.09 -11.69
N GLU A 336 18.78 -32.37 -11.75
CA GLU A 336 18.28 -31.72 -12.97
C GLU A 336 19.23 -30.62 -13.45
N GLY A 337 19.81 -29.84 -12.52
CA GLY A 337 20.84 -28.83 -12.83
C GLY A 337 22.11 -29.45 -13.39
N LEU A 338 22.60 -30.54 -12.79
CA LEU A 338 23.79 -31.27 -13.25
C LEU A 338 23.55 -31.92 -14.62
N ALA A 339 22.38 -32.53 -14.84
CA ALA A 339 22.01 -33.12 -16.13
C ALA A 339 21.90 -32.07 -17.23
N ARG A 340 21.37 -30.87 -16.91
CA ARG A 340 21.30 -29.75 -17.85
C ARG A 340 22.69 -29.23 -18.20
N GLN A 341 23.61 -29.16 -17.23
CA GLN A 341 25.00 -28.76 -17.46
C GLN A 341 25.78 -29.79 -18.29
N ILE A 342 25.58 -31.09 -18.04
CA ILE A 342 26.16 -32.17 -18.85
C ILE A 342 25.59 -32.14 -20.28
N GLY A 343 24.29 -31.89 -20.43
CA GLY A 343 23.64 -31.73 -21.74
C GLY A 343 24.20 -30.55 -22.53
N LEU A 344 24.39 -29.39 -21.88
CA LEU A 344 24.97 -28.18 -22.46
C LEU A 344 26.44 -28.34 -22.87
N ARG A 345 27.21 -29.18 -22.16
CA ARG A 345 28.58 -29.57 -22.54
C ARG A 345 28.59 -30.53 -23.73
N LYS A 346 27.65 -31.49 -23.78
CA LYS A 346 27.52 -32.41 -24.93
C LYS A 346 27.01 -31.75 -26.20
N SER A 347 26.22 -30.68 -26.11
CA SER A 347 25.69 -29.93 -27.25
C SER A 347 26.66 -28.87 -27.81
N GLY A 348 27.90 -28.79 -27.30
CA GLY A 348 28.92 -27.86 -27.82
C GLY A 348 28.63 -26.37 -27.59
N THR A 349 27.65 -26.04 -26.76
CA THR A 349 27.20 -24.66 -26.47
C THR A 349 27.95 -23.98 -25.32
N LEU A 350 28.89 -24.69 -24.69
CA LEU A 350 29.86 -24.14 -23.74
C LEU A 350 31.26 -24.34 -24.35
N SER A 351 31.95 -23.25 -24.65
CA SER A 351 33.35 -23.27 -25.07
C SER A 351 34.24 -23.62 -23.88
N ASP A 352 35.21 -24.51 -24.07
CA ASP A 352 36.30 -24.76 -23.12
C ASP A 352 37.16 -23.49 -22.96
N GLY A 353 36.84 -22.72 -21.92
CA GLY A 353 37.69 -21.66 -21.40
C GLY A 353 38.74 -22.28 -20.49
N ASN A 354 39.93 -22.45 -21.05
CA ASN A 354 41.24 -22.73 -20.48
C ASN A 354 41.36 -22.71 -18.94
N ASP A 355 41.90 -23.82 -18.43
CA ASP A 355 42.38 -24.05 -17.08
C ASP A 355 43.36 -22.97 -16.60
N GLY A 356 43.21 -22.62 -15.33
CA GLY A 356 44.15 -21.77 -14.59
C GLY A 356 43.64 -21.47 -13.20
N ASP A 357 43.53 -22.49 -12.34
CA ASP A 357 44.24 -22.56 -11.05
C ASP A 357 43.64 -23.69 -10.19
N VAL A 358 44.32 -24.83 -10.19
CA VAL A 358 44.11 -25.91 -9.21
C VAL A 358 44.99 -25.55 -8.01
N SER A 359 44.37 -25.09 -6.93
CA SER A 359 44.93 -25.26 -5.59
C SER A 359 44.25 -26.45 -4.93
N THR A 360 44.93 -27.57 -5.02
CA THR A 360 44.86 -28.70 -4.09
C THR A 360 44.95 -28.19 -2.65
N VAL A 361 43.97 -28.53 -1.83
CA VAL A 361 44.21 -28.77 -0.40
C VAL A 361 43.72 -30.19 -0.13
N ASP A 362 44.69 -30.98 0.31
CA ASP A 362 44.68 -32.41 0.49
C ASP A 362 43.61 -32.87 1.49
N ASP A 363 42.96 -34.00 1.18
CA ASP A 363 42.43 -34.87 2.24
C ASP A 363 42.36 -36.32 1.72
N GLU A 364 43.51 -37.00 1.74
CA GLU A 364 43.58 -38.46 1.76
C GLU A 364 44.54 -38.93 2.85
N SER A 365 43.97 -39.51 3.91
CA SER A 365 44.44 -40.78 4.47
C SER A 365 43.28 -41.37 5.30
N GLN A 366 42.45 -42.20 4.68
CA GLN A 366 42.51 -43.66 4.79
C GLN A 366 42.65 -44.16 6.23
N GLY A 367 41.56 -44.68 6.79
CA GLY A 367 41.66 -45.75 7.77
C GLY A 367 41.75 -47.09 7.05
N LEU A 368 42.51 -48.04 7.60
CA LEU A 368 42.27 -49.49 7.58
C LEU A 368 43.22 -50.22 8.57
N ASP A 369 42.60 -50.84 9.57
CA ASP A 369 42.82 -52.15 10.21
C ASP A 369 44.22 -52.81 10.41
N ASN A 370 44.37 -53.30 11.65
CA ASN A 370 44.97 -54.57 12.13
C ASN A 370 46.49 -54.83 12.07
N ALA A 371 47.12 -54.82 13.26
CA ALA A 371 47.79 -55.98 13.86
C ALA A 371 47.86 -55.81 15.40
#